data_AF-A0A1E4ZJM8-F1
#
_entry.id   AF-A0A1E4ZJM8-F1
#
_cell.length_a   1.000
_cell.length_b   1.000
_cell.length_c   1.000
_cell.angle_alpha   90.00
_cell.angle_beta   90.00
_cell.angle_gamma   90.00
#
_symmetry.space_group_name_H-M   'P 1'
#
loop_
_entity.id
_entity.type
_entity.pdbx_description
1 polymer ?
#
loop_
_entity_poly.entity_id
_entity_poly.type
_entity_poly.pdbx_seq_one_letter_code
_entity_poly.pdbx_strand_id
1 'polypeptide(L)'
;MFKFYVSRFSFFVVSFFFLASFLVAKENQYRDVLQKHISNKHWKKAVSYIVKNKKYTLKEKDDLIIRVICSATIEGEKPLVLSKPLYKELISYIKFLSIPHNVQNIKILLAESMIKHDHYHLAFELIKDEDSASLKLRIKNDYIARLIQKGEEAKALRLLEKKGYAKCKDVAFSEMSKLYSHKKDFKKAIRYLKKVESRYILSDTVRAIGRDFLETNPSEKKVLAFAEFFKSKEDKKSFFLSYFQNLLKEKKLHKLENILKKKKVNLGDDFALESWRILLVGLLQKKKYDHAMKNIRLIEKSLKKIGEDDIDTLWKMVFDSCYFSGEEERVWAQKVLKYVKNPRQREMLKKRLM
;
A
#
# COMPACT_ATOMS: atom_id res chain seq x y z
N MET A 1 -20.92 -17.43 -31.17
CA MET A 1 -21.41 -16.87 -29.89
C MET A 1 -20.30 -16.02 -29.26
N PHE A 2 -19.96 -14.88 -29.86
CA PHE A 2 -18.99 -13.91 -29.32
C PHE A 2 -19.37 -12.53 -29.85
N LYS A 3 -19.97 -11.70 -29.00
CA LYS A 3 -20.35 -10.32 -29.32
C LYS A 3 -20.26 -9.48 -28.05
N PHE A 4 -19.70 -8.28 -28.21
CA PHE A 4 -19.69 -7.12 -27.30
C PHE A 4 -18.81 -7.18 -26.03
N TYR A 5 -17.53 -6.78 -26.18
CA TYR A 5 -16.76 -6.15 -25.10
C TYR A 5 -15.71 -5.15 -25.65
N VAL A 6 -16.10 -4.28 -26.60
CA VAL A 6 -15.30 -3.11 -26.99
C VAL A 6 -16.28 -1.95 -27.21
N SER A 7 -16.52 -1.13 -26.19
CA SER A 7 -17.32 0.10 -26.33
C SER A 7 -17.10 1.15 -25.24
N ARG A 8 -16.63 0.78 -24.03
CA ARG A 8 -16.43 1.78 -22.96
C ARG A 8 -15.06 2.46 -22.93
N PHE A 9 -14.01 1.82 -23.44
CA PHE A 9 -12.67 2.40 -23.45
C PHE A 9 -12.47 3.39 -24.61
N SER A 10 -13.03 3.08 -25.78
CA SER A 10 -13.03 3.96 -26.96
C SER A 10 -13.88 5.21 -26.76
N PHE A 11 -14.99 5.15 -26.01
CA PHE A 11 -15.79 6.33 -25.70
C PHE A 11 -15.09 7.30 -24.74
N PHE A 12 -14.33 6.77 -23.77
CA PHE A 12 -13.53 7.58 -22.84
C PHE A 12 -12.35 8.25 -23.53
N VAL A 13 -11.64 7.52 -24.40
CA VAL A 13 -10.49 8.09 -25.13
C VAL A 13 -10.93 9.11 -26.18
N VAL A 14 -12.02 8.86 -26.91
CA VAL A 14 -12.53 9.83 -27.91
C VAL A 14 -13.15 11.05 -27.23
N SER A 15 -13.81 10.89 -26.08
CA SER A 15 -14.31 12.02 -25.28
C SER A 15 -13.19 12.81 -24.61
N PHE A 16 -12.10 12.16 -24.18
CA PHE A 16 -10.91 12.82 -23.64
C PHE A 16 -10.12 13.55 -24.72
N PHE A 17 -10.05 13.03 -25.96
CA PHE A 17 -9.44 13.72 -27.10
C PHE A 17 -10.32 14.84 -27.66
N PHE A 18 -11.65 14.70 -27.69
CA PHE A 18 -12.54 15.82 -28.04
C PHE A 18 -12.54 16.90 -26.96
N LEU A 19 -12.53 16.54 -25.67
CA LEU A 19 -12.36 17.50 -24.59
C LEU A 19 -10.99 18.16 -24.69
N ALA A 20 -9.89 17.40 -24.86
CA ALA A 20 -8.55 17.95 -25.02
C ALA A 20 -8.41 18.82 -26.28
N SER A 21 -9.05 18.49 -27.40
CA SER A 21 -8.95 19.27 -28.65
C SER A 21 -9.82 20.53 -28.61
N PHE A 22 -10.99 20.45 -27.96
CA PHE A 22 -11.84 21.62 -27.65
C PHE A 22 -11.22 22.51 -26.57
N LEU A 23 -10.45 21.90 -25.65
CA LEU A 23 -9.61 22.58 -24.66
C LEU A 23 -8.43 23.27 -25.34
N VAL A 24 -7.76 22.64 -26.31
CA VAL A 24 -6.62 23.21 -27.07
C VAL A 24 -7.03 24.41 -27.95
N ALA A 25 -8.22 24.37 -28.54
CA ALA A 25 -8.73 25.47 -29.37
C ALA A 25 -9.11 26.73 -28.55
N LYS A 26 -9.57 26.58 -27.31
CA LYS A 26 -9.76 27.70 -26.37
C LYS A 26 -8.50 28.02 -25.55
N GLU A 27 -7.60 27.06 -25.33
CA GLU A 27 -6.36 27.22 -24.56
C GLU A 27 -5.48 28.35 -25.07
N ASN A 28 -5.41 28.60 -26.38
CA ASN A 28 -4.57 29.68 -26.91
C ASN A 28 -5.04 31.08 -26.46
N GLN A 29 -6.30 31.25 -26.07
CA GLN A 29 -6.81 32.53 -25.52
C GLN A 29 -6.58 32.68 -24.01
N TYR A 30 -6.34 31.56 -23.30
CA TYR A 30 -6.23 31.52 -21.83
C TYR A 30 -4.83 31.13 -21.33
N ARG A 31 -3.96 30.59 -22.21
CA ARG A 31 -2.57 30.19 -21.94
C ARG A 31 -1.75 31.34 -21.37
N ASP A 32 -1.87 32.53 -21.96
CA ASP A 32 -1.10 33.69 -21.53
C ASP A 32 -1.45 34.16 -20.11
N VAL A 33 -2.67 33.93 -19.64
CA VAL A 33 -3.08 34.26 -18.27
C VAL A 33 -2.64 33.17 -17.28
N LEU A 34 -2.73 31.90 -17.69
CA LEU A 34 -2.38 30.75 -16.85
C LEU A 34 -0.84 30.59 -16.73
N GLN A 35 -0.08 30.63 -17.83
CA GLN A 35 1.39 30.51 -17.81
C GLN A 35 2.07 31.68 -17.08
N LYS A 36 1.51 32.88 -17.13
CA LYS A 36 2.15 34.07 -16.54
C LYS A 36 1.88 34.18 -15.03
N HIS A 37 0.88 33.48 -14.48
CA HIS A 37 0.39 33.68 -13.11
C HIS A 37 0.24 32.38 -12.27
N ILE A 38 0.57 31.21 -12.80
CA ILE A 38 0.71 29.96 -12.01
C ILE A 38 2.16 29.84 -11.52
N SER A 39 2.58 30.83 -10.73
CA SER A 39 3.56 30.59 -9.66
C SER A 39 2.83 30.82 -8.35
N ASN A 40 3.27 30.19 -7.26
CA ASN A 40 2.59 30.18 -5.95
C ASN A 40 2.19 31.60 -5.43
N LYS A 41 2.78 32.68 -5.99
CA LYS A 41 2.51 34.09 -5.67
C LYS A 41 1.44 34.79 -6.54
N HIS A 42 0.95 34.21 -7.63
CA HIS A 42 0.17 34.96 -8.63
C HIS A 42 -1.26 34.48 -8.90
N TRP A 43 -1.68 33.36 -8.33
CA TRP A 43 -3.07 32.86 -8.47
C TRP A 43 -4.12 33.87 -7.94
N LYS A 44 -3.81 34.66 -6.90
CA LYS A 44 -4.71 35.73 -6.41
C LYS A 44 -4.97 36.80 -7.46
N LYS A 45 -3.93 37.16 -8.22
CA LYS A 45 -4.04 38.12 -9.33
C LYS A 45 -4.86 37.49 -10.45
N ALA A 46 -4.66 36.21 -10.74
CA ALA A 46 -5.44 35.47 -11.72
C ALA A 46 -6.93 35.38 -11.34
N VAL A 47 -7.27 34.93 -10.13
CA VAL A 47 -8.66 34.87 -9.65
C VAL A 47 -9.29 36.27 -9.60
N SER A 48 -8.60 37.27 -9.03
CA SER A 48 -9.12 38.64 -9.01
C SER A 48 -9.30 39.23 -10.41
N TYR A 49 -8.43 38.89 -11.36
CA TYR A 49 -8.55 39.32 -12.75
C TYR A 49 -9.78 38.68 -13.40
N ILE A 50 -9.94 37.36 -13.26
CA ILE A 50 -11.09 36.63 -13.81
C ILE A 50 -12.41 37.18 -13.24
N VAL A 51 -12.49 37.39 -11.93
CA VAL A 51 -13.69 37.94 -11.27
C VAL A 51 -14.04 39.34 -11.79
N LYS A 52 -13.06 40.24 -11.88
CA LYS A 52 -13.26 41.65 -12.27
C LYS A 52 -13.45 41.85 -13.78
N ASN A 53 -13.02 40.92 -14.60
CA ASN A 53 -13.06 41.07 -16.05
C ASN A 53 -14.50 40.90 -16.57
N LYS A 54 -15.07 41.97 -17.15
CA LYS A 54 -16.44 41.97 -17.70
C LYS A 54 -16.57 41.16 -19.00
N LYS A 55 -15.44 40.77 -19.64
CA LYS A 55 -15.44 40.02 -20.90
C LYS A 55 -15.87 38.56 -20.74
N TYR A 56 -15.80 38.02 -19.54
CA TYR A 56 -16.19 36.63 -19.27
C TYR A 56 -17.64 36.57 -18.83
N THR A 57 -18.40 35.66 -19.42
CA THR A 57 -19.69 35.25 -18.88
C THR A 57 -19.51 34.63 -17.48
N LEU A 58 -20.56 34.60 -16.67
CA LEU A 58 -20.51 33.99 -15.34
C LEU A 58 -19.98 32.53 -15.40
N LYS A 59 -20.47 31.76 -16.38
CA LYS A 59 -20.04 30.38 -16.62
C LYS A 59 -18.55 30.26 -16.98
N GLU A 60 -18.00 31.21 -17.74
CA GLU A 60 -16.58 31.23 -18.09
C GLU A 60 -15.69 31.65 -16.92
N LYS A 61 -16.17 32.59 -16.09
CA LYS A 61 -15.48 32.94 -14.84
C LYS A 61 -15.36 31.74 -13.92
N ASP A 62 -16.45 31.00 -13.77
CA ASP A 62 -16.50 29.80 -12.96
C ASP A 62 -15.52 28.76 -13.49
N ASP A 63 -15.56 28.43 -14.79
CA ASP A 63 -14.63 27.44 -15.39
C ASP A 63 -13.15 27.85 -15.25
N LEU A 64 -12.83 29.14 -15.43
CA LEU A 64 -11.47 29.66 -15.29
C LEU A 64 -10.98 29.66 -13.84
N ILE A 65 -11.83 30.02 -12.88
CA ILE A 65 -11.48 29.97 -11.46
C ILE A 65 -11.29 28.53 -11.01
N ILE A 66 -12.16 27.62 -11.48
CA ILE A 66 -12.02 26.19 -11.23
C ILE A 66 -10.68 25.69 -11.76
N ARG A 67 -10.30 26.04 -12.99
CA ARG A 67 -9.00 25.68 -13.57
C ARG A 67 -7.84 26.27 -12.79
N VAL A 68 -7.91 27.54 -12.40
CA VAL A 68 -6.84 28.17 -11.59
C VAL A 68 -6.71 27.48 -10.23
N ILE A 69 -7.82 27.15 -9.55
CA ILE A 69 -7.81 26.44 -8.27
C ILE A 69 -7.29 25.00 -8.47
N CYS A 70 -7.81 24.28 -9.46
CA CYS A 70 -7.44 22.90 -9.77
C CYS A 70 -5.97 22.81 -10.18
N SER A 71 -5.48 23.61 -11.13
CA SER A 71 -4.06 23.66 -11.52
C SER A 71 -3.17 24.03 -10.35
N ALA A 72 -3.58 24.98 -9.50
CA ALA A 72 -2.84 25.33 -8.28
C ALA A 72 -2.82 24.18 -7.24
N THR A 73 -3.85 23.33 -7.21
CA THR A 73 -3.89 22.14 -6.33
C THR A 73 -3.27 20.87 -6.93
N ILE A 74 -3.18 20.75 -8.26
CA ILE A 74 -2.81 19.53 -9.00
C ILE A 74 -1.38 19.60 -9.54
N GLU A 75 -0.88 20.75 -10.02
CA GLU A 75 0.43 20.86 -10.71
C GLU A 75 1.64 21.07 -9.79
N GLY A 76 1.54 20.76 -8.49
CA GLY A 76 2.67 20.90 -7.57
C GLY A 76 2.81 19.71 -6.64
N GLU A 77 4.03 19.12 -6.60
CA GLU A 77 4.50 18.24 -5.51
C GLU A 77 4.37 18.88 -4.11
N LYS A 78 4.03 20.17 -4.04
CA LYS A 78 3.66 20.89 -2.83
C LYS A 78 2.22 21.41 -2.95
N PRO A 79 1.29 21.00 -2.08
CA PRO A 79 -0.07 21.55 -2.05
C PRO A 79 -0.02 23.06 -1.83
N LEU A 80 -0.95 23.80 -2.44
CA LEU A 80 -1.09 25.23 -2.21
C LEU A 80 -1.42 25.49 -0.72
N VAL A 81 -0.49 26.10 0.02
CA VAL A 81 -0.71 26.54 1.40
C VAL A 81 -1.51 27.84 1.35
N LEU A 82 -2.83 27.73 1.38
CA LEU A 82 -3.70 28.90 1.46
C LEU A 82 -3.77 29.40 2.91
N SER A 83 -3.73 30.72 3.09
CA SER A 83 -3.98 31.31 4.41
C SER A 83 -5.47 31.22 4.77
N LYS A 84 -5.77 31.20 6.08
CA LYS A 84 -7.15 31.18 6.59
C LYS A 84 -8.10 32.22 5.95
N PRO A 85 -7.71 33.49 5.75
CA PRO A 85 -8.56 34.47 5.05
C PRO A 85 -8.93 34.04 3.61
N LEU A 86 -7.99 33.42 2.89
CA LEU A 86 -8.19 33.01 1.50
C LEU A 86 -9.13 31.82 1.38
N TYR A 87 -9.04 30.88 2.31
CA TYR A 87 -10.03 29.81 2.41
C TYR A 87 -11.44 30.34 2.64
N LYS A 88 -11.60 31.39 3.47
CA LYS A 88 -12.92 32.03 3.67
C LYS A 88 -13.44 32.68 2.39
N GLU A 89 -12.59 33.42 1.67
CA GLU A 89 -12.96 34.02 0.38
C GLU A 89 -13.39 32.97 -0.64
N LEU A 90 -12.64 31.87 -0.74
CA LEU A 90 -12.96 30.75 -1.63
C LEU A 90 -14.27 30.04 -1.23
N ILE A 91 -14.50 29.80 0.07
CA ILE A 91 -15.77 29.24 0.56
C ILE A 91 -16.93 30.14 0.16
N SER A 92 -16.81 31.46 0.38
CA SER A 92 -17.83 32.42 -0.03
C SER A 92 -18.08 32.34 -1.53
N TYR A 93 -17.02 32.36 -2.35
CA TYR A 93 -17.16 32.26 -3.81
C TYR A 93 -17.87 30.98 -4.25
N ILE A 94 -17.48 29.83 -3.69
CA ILE A 94 -18.05 28.53 -4.03
C ILE A 94 -19.53 28.42 -3.65
N LYS A 95 -19.96 29.09 -2.58
CA LYS A 95 -21.39 29.17 -2.22
C LYS A 95 -22.23 29.88 -3.29
N PHE A 96 -21.63 30.74 -4.12
CA PHE A 96 -22.30 31.46 -5.22
C PHE A 96 -22.23 30.75 -6.58
N LEU A 97 -21.50 29.63 -6.68
CA LEU A 97 -21.36 28.90 -7.94
C LEU A 97 -22.63 28.10 -8.27
N SER A 98 -23.25 28.40 -9.42
CA SER A 98 -24.52 27.79 -9.86
C SER A 98 -24.39 26.44 -10.55
N ILE A 99 -23.17 25.85 -10.66
CA ILE A 99 -22.92 24.64 -11.46
C ILE A 99 -22.77 23.40 -10.55
N PRO A 100 -23.76 22.49 -10.47
CA PRO A 100 -23.84 21.50 -9.39
C PRO A 100 -22.73 20.44 -9.41
N HIS A 101 -22.40 19.88 -10.58
CA HIS A 101 -21.53 18.70 -10.65
C HIS A 101 -20.05 18.95 -10.45
N ASN A 102 -19.52 20.10 -10.89
CA ASN A 102 -18.10 20.42 -10.70
C ASN A 102 -17.82 20.95 -9.29
N VAL A 103 -18.79 21.64 -8.69
CA VAL A 103 -18.69 22.22 -7.35
C VAL A 103 -18.41 21.16 -6.28
N GLN A 104 -18.98 19.97 -6.41
CA GLN A 104 -18.73 18.89 -5.45
C GLN A 104 -17.24 18.50 -5.40
N ASN A 105 -16.63 18.17 -6.55
CA ASN A 105 -15.21 17.80 -6.61
C ASN A 105 -14.27 18.90 -6.10
N ILE A 106 -14.59 20.16 -6.39
CA ILE A 106 -13.83 21.32 -5.89
C ILE A 106 -13.94 21.43 -4.36
N LYS A 107 -15.16 21.26 -3.82
CA LYS A 107 -15.37 21.24 -2.37
C LYS A 107 -14.57 20.13 -1.69
N ILE A 108 -14.48 18.95 -2.33
CA ILE A 108 -13.64 17.85 -1.84
C ILE A 108 -12.16 18.26 -1.81
N LEU A 109 -11.60 18.69 -2.94
CA LEU A 109 -10.18 19.06 -3.05
C LEU A 109 -9.80 20.18 -2.08
N LEU A 110 -10.68 21.19 -1.94
CA LEU A 110 -10.47 22.29 -1.00
C LEU A 110 -10.60 21.84 0.45
N ALA A 111 -11.57 20.99 0.78
CA ALA A 111 -11.68 20.44 2.12
C ALA A 111 -10.46 19.60 2.48
N GLU A 112 -9.98 18.75 1.56
CA GLU A 112 -8.74 17.98 1.75
C GLU A 112 -7.52 18.90 1.94
N SER A 113 -7.41 19.97 1.17
CA SER A 113 -6.37 21.00 1.35
C SER A 113 -6.49 21.71 2.71
N MET A 114 -7.69 22.12 3.12
CA MET A 114 -7.94 22.73 4.42
C MET A 114 -7.57 21.79 5.57
N ILE A 115 -7.96 20.52 5.49
CA ILE A 115 -7.54 19.44 6.39
C ILE A 115 -6.01 19.32 6.39
N LYS A 116 -5.39 19.44 5.20
CA LYS A 116 -3.93 19.37 5.04
C LYS A 116 -3.18 20.45 5.80
N HIS A 117 -3.77 21.63 5.89
CA HIS A 117 -3.21 22.83 6.49
C HIS A 117 -3.89 23.21 7.83
N ASP A 118 -4.50 22.24 8.52
CA ASP A 118 -5.09 22.42 9.85
C ASP A 118 -6.25 23.41 9.95
N HIS A 119 -6.92 23.68 8.84
CA HIS A 119 -8.10 24.52 8.75
C HIS A 119 -9.41 23.69 8.76
N TYR A 120 -9.51 22.68 9.63
CA TYR A 120 -10.64 21.73 9.67
C TYR A 120 -12.01 22.39 9.87
N HIS A 121 -12.09 23.48 10.65
CA HIS A 121 -13.33 24.23 10.84
C HIS A 121 -13.86 24.79 9.52
N LEU A 122 -12.97 25.25 8.63
CA LEU A 122 -13.31 25.73 7.30
C LEU A 122 -13.72 24.56 6.39
N ALA A 123 -13.04 23.41 6.51
CA ALA A 123 -13.43 22.21 5.77
C ALA A 123 -14.85 21.75 6.14
N PHE A 124 -15.18 21.75 7.43
CA PHE A 124 -16.54 21.43 7.90
C PHE A 124 -17.58 22.48 7.50
N GLU A 125 -17.21 23.77 7.48
CA GLU A 125 -18.09 24.83 6.99
C GLU A 125 -18.38 24.66 5.49
N LEU A 126 -17.37 24.36 4.69
CA LEU A 126 -17.48 24.18 3.24
C LEU A 126 -18.44 23.04 2.87
N ILE A 127 -18.49 21.99 3.68
CA ILE A 127 -19.34 20.82 3.44
C ILE A 127 -20.59 20.78 4.31
N LYS A 128 -20.88 21.82 5.10
CA LYS A 128 -21.99 21.79 6.07
C LYS A 128 -23.32 21.46 5.40
N ASP A 129 -23.53 22.08 4.25
CA ASP A 129 -24.77 22.00 3.47
C ASP A 129 -24.72 20.90 2.39
N GLU A 130 -23.69 20.05 2.39
CA GLU A 130 -23.58 18.93 1.44
C GLU A 130 -24.47 17.75 1.84
N ASP A 131 -25.35 17.30 0.95
CA ASP A 131 -26.19 16.11 1.20
C ASP A 131 -25.39 14.80 1.18
N SER A 132 -24.16 14.83 0.65
CA SER A 132 -23.28 13.68 0.58
C SER A 132 -22.79 13.23 1.96
N ALA A 133 -23.50 12.27 2.55
CA ALA A 133 -23.10 11.62 3.80
C ALA A 133 -21.71 10.95 3.70
N SER A 134 -21.35 10.43 2.52
CA SER A 134 -20.04 9.81 2.26
C SER A 134 -18.90 10.83 2.30
N LEU A 135 -19.09 12.01 1.71
CA LEU A 135 -18.10 13.09 1.76
C LEU A 135 -17.91 13.60 3.20
N LYS A 136 -19.02 13.85 3.91
CA LYS A 136 -18.99 14.24 5.32
C LYS A 136 -18.25 13.22 6.17
N LEU A 137 -18.43 11.92 5.91
CA LEU A 137 -17.72 10.86 6.61
C LEU A 137 -16.22 10.85 6.29
N ARG A 138 -15.85 11.00 5.02
CA ARG A 138 -14.46 11.04 4.56
C ARG A 138 -13.67 12.16 5.26
N ILE A 139 -14.20 13.37 5.25
CA ILE A 139 -13.55 14.53 5.89
C ILE A 139 -13.39 14.34 7.41
N LYS A 140 -14.38 13.73 8.06
CA LYS A 140 -14.28 13.37 9.49
C LYS A 140 -13.19 12.33 9.74
N ASN A 141 -13.11 11.30 8.91
CA ASN A 141 -12.07 10.27 8.99
C ASN A 141 -10.67 10.88 8.85
N ASP A 142 -10.48 11.74 7.84
CA ASP A 142 -9.19 12.41 7.60
C ASP A 142 -8.80 13.33 8.75
N TYR A 143 -9.77 14.06 9.32
CA TYR A 143 -9.52 14.89 10.50
C TYR A 143 -9.07 14.05 11.70
N ILE A 144 -9.78 12.97 12.00
CA ILE A 144 -9.44 12.07 13.11
C ILE A 144 -8.05 11.45 12.92
N ALA A 145 -7.76 10.95 11.71
CA ALA A 145 -6.45 10.39 11.37
C ALA A 145 -5.32 11.39 11.66
N ARG A 146 -5.50 12.66 11.28
CA ARG A 146 -4.50 13.70 11.53
C ARG A 146 -4.31 14.05 12.99
N LEU A 147 -5.39 14.13 13.76
CA LEU A 147 -5.28 14.33 15.21
C LEU A 147 -4.42 13.22 15.82
N ILE A 148 -4.63 11.96 15.42
CA ILE A 148 -3.86 10.82 15.90
C ILE A 148 -2.39 10.94 15.49
N GLN A 149 -2.11 11.25 14.21
CA GLN A 149 -0.74 11.42 13.71
C GLN A 149 0.03 12.55 14.42
N LYS A 150 -0.68 13.58 14.87
CA LYS A 150 -0.14 14.68 15.70
C LYS A 150 0.04 14.33 17.18
N GLY A 151 -0.41 13.15 17.62
CA GLY A 151 -0.40 12.77 19.02
C GLY A 151 -1.56 13.36 19.84
N GLU A 152 -2.55 14.00 19.21
CA GLU A 152 -3.77 14.52 19.85
C GLU A 152 -4.81 13.39 20.08
N GLU A 153 -4.38 12.22 20.59
CA GLU A 153 -5.21 11.02 20.77
C GLU A 153 -6.44 11.28 21.64
N ALA A 154 -6.26 11.99 22.76
CA ALA A 154 -7.37 12.31 23.68
C ALA A 154 -8.47 13.13 23.00
N LYS A 155 -8.08 14.05 22.11
CA LYS A 155 -9.04 14.86 21.34
C LYS A 155 -9.74 14.03 20.28
N ALA A 156 -9.03 13.12 19.60
CA ALA A 156 -9.65 12.16 18.69
C ALA A 156 -10.68 11.27 19.40
N LEU A 157 -10.36 10.73 20.57
CA LEU A 157 -11.28 9.91 21.38
C LEU A 157 -12.54 10.69 21.80
N ARG A 158 -12.39 11.93 22.30
CA ARG A 158 -13.52 12.81 22.64
C ARG A 158 -14.42 13.10 21.44
N LEU A 159 -13.87 13.15 20.23
CA LEU A 159 -14.68 13.34 19.03
C LEU A 159 -15.49 12.09 18.69
N LEU A 160 -14.93 10.88 18.85
CA LEU A 160 -15.63 9.62 18.57
C LEU A 160 -16.85 9.38 19.48
N GLU A 161 -16.91 10.02 20.64
CA GLU A 161 -18.07 10.00 21.55
C GLU A 161 -19.24 10.85 21.02
N LYS A 162 -18.98 11.80 20.13
CA LYS A 162 -20.03 12.63 19.52
C LYS A 162 -20.80 11.82 18.49
N LYS A 163 -22.15 11.91 18.51
CA LYS A 163 -23.07 11.20 17.58
C LYS A 163 -22.62 11.26 16.10
N GLY A 164 -22.06 12.39 15.66
CA GLY A 164 -21.61 12.60 14.29
C GLY A 164 -20.35 11.84 13.86
N TYR A 165 -19.64 11.17 14.77
CA TYR A 165 -18.34 10.51 14.52
C TYR A 165 -18.36 9.01 14.84
N ALA A 166 -19.51 8.43 15.19
CA ALA A 166 -19.60 7.01 15.51
C ALA A 166 -19.08 6.11 14.37
N LYS A 167 -19.33 6.50 13.11
CA LYS A 167 -18.84 5.81 11.91
C LYS A 167 -17.32 5.94 11.66
N CYS A 168 -16.62 6.79 12.42
CA CYS A 168 -15.18 7.01 12.29
C CYS A 168 -14.34 6.10 13.20
N LYS A 169 -14.97 5.31 14.07
CA LYS A 169 -14.27 4.50 15.10
C LYS A 169 -13.23 3.55 14.50
N ASP A 170 -13.57 2.82 13.45
CA ASP A 170 -12.64 1.87 12.82
C ASP A 170 -11.40 2.55 12.24
N VAL A 171 -11.58 3.69 11.57
CA VAL A 171 -10.46 4.48 11.04
C VAL A 171 -9.60 5.00 12.18
N ALA A 172 -10.23 5.52 13.23
CA ALA A 172 -9.51 6.03 14.39
C ALA A 172 -8.67 4.95 15.07
N PHE A 173 -9.26 3.78 15.34
CA PHE A 173 -8.55 2.67 15.97
C PHE A 173 -7.47 2.08 15.06
N SER A 174 -7.70 2.03 13.74
CA SER A 174 -6.68 1.67 12.76
C SER A 174 -5.47 2.61 12.82
N GLU A 175 -5.70 3.92 12.77
CA GLU A 175 -4.63 4.92 12.81
C GLU A 175 -3.90 4.93 14.15
N MET A 176 -4.61 4.77 15.27
CA MET A 176 -3.96 4.60 16.58
C MET A 176 -3.10 3.33 16.62
N SER A 177 -3.59 2.24 16.05
CA SER A 177 -2.86 0.98 15.98
C SER A 177 -1.56 1.13 15.18
N LYS A 178 -1.61 1.80 14.02
CA LYS A 178 -0.42 2.11 13.20
C LYS A 178 0.55 3.05 13.93
N LEU A 179 0.05 4.11 14.56
CA LEU A 179 0.87 5.04 15.34
C LEU A 179 1.67 4.31 16.44
N TYR A 180 1.00 3.47 17.22
CA TYR A 180 1.66 2.72 18.28
C TYR A 180 2.61 1.64 17.76
N SER A 181 2.32 1.06 16.60
CA SER A 181 3.23 0.17 15.87
C SER A 181 4.53 0.87 15.49
N HIS A 182 4.45 2.09 14.94
CA HIS A 182 5.64 2.90 14.62
C HIS A 182 6.45 3.28 15.86
N LYS A 183 5.77 3.54 16.98
CA LYS A 183 6.40 3.75 18.30
C LYS A 183 6.91 2.45 18.95
N LYS A 184 6.79 1.31 18.26
CA LYS A 184 7.13 -0.05 18.73
C LYS A 184 6.41 -0.48 20.02
N ASP A 185 5.30 0.18 20.38
CA ASP A 185 4.40 -0.23 21.48
C ASP A 185 3.31 -1.17 20.94
N PHE A 186 3.70 -2.42 20.68
CA PHE A 186 2.79 -3.41 20.10
C PHE A 186 1.67 -3.84 21.06
N LYS A 187 1.84 -3.66 22.37
CA LYS A 187 0.77 -3.93 23.34
C LYS A 187 -0.40 -2.97 23.11
N LYS A 188 -0.11 -1.66 22.97
CA LYS A 188 -1.14 -0.68 22.63
C LYS A 188 -1.63 -0.82 21.19
N ALA A 189 -0.74 -1.10 20.23
CA ALA A 189 -1.13 -1.33 18.85
C ALA A 189 -2.18 -2.45 18.76
N ILE A 190 -1.89 -3.64 19.31
CA ILE A 190 -2.81 -4.78 19.31
C ILE A 190 -4.11 -4.46 20.06
N ARG A 191 -4.06 -3.68 21.15
CA ARG A 191 -5.25 -3.25 21.89
C ARG A 191 -6.21 -2.45 21.00
N TYR A 192 -5.70 -1.56 20.15
CA TYR A 192 -6.52 -0.78 19.24
C TYR A 192 -6.95 -1.60 18.02
N LEU A 193 -6.06 -2.43 17.48
CA LEU A 193 -6.38 -3.36 16.38
C LEU A 193 -7.60 -4.22 16.69
N LYS A 194 -7.70 -4.76 17.93
CA LYS A 194 -8.83 -5.57 18.39
C LYS A 194 -10.17 -4.82 18.42
N LYS A 195 -10.15 -3.49 18.40
CA LYS A 195 -11.35 -2.65 18.39
C LYS A 195 -11.82 -2.30 16.98
N VAL A 196 -11.06 -2.68 15.94
CA VAL A 196 -11.46 -2.46 14.55
C VAL A 196 -12.44 -3.55 14.14
N GLU A 197 -13.68 -3.17 13.84
CA GLU A 197 -14.79 -4.06 13.49
C GLU A 197 -14.84 -4.30 11.97
N SER A 198 -14.59 -3.27 11.16
CA SER A 198 -14.52 -3.38 9.70
C SER A 198 -13.42 -4.36 9.28
N ARG A 199 -13.83 -5.44 8.60
CA ARG A 199 -12.91 -6.47 8.09
C ARG A 199 -11.89 -5.92 7.11
N TYR A 200 -12.31 -4.99 6.25
CA TYR A 200 -11.44 -4.37 5.24
C TYR A 200 -10.35 -3.54 5.92
N ILE A 201 -10.75 -2.62 6.81
CA ILE A 201 -9.82 -1.76 7.55
C ILE A 201 -8.89 -2.62 8.41
N LEU A 202 -9.42 -3.65 9.09
CA LEU A 202 -8.63 -4.57 9.88
C LEU A 202 -7.54 -5.23 9.03
N SER A 203 -7.90 -5.81 7.87
CA SER A 203 -6.94 -6.49 6.99
C SER A 203 -5.78 -5.57 6.58
N ASP A 204 -6.08 -4.35 6.15
CA ASP A 204 -5.06 -3.38 5.74
C ASP A 204 -4.18 -2.93 6.93
N THR A 205 -4.80 -2.77 8.11
CA THR A 205 -4.09 -2.40 9.34
C THR A 205 -3.15 -3.50 9.80
N VAL A 206 -3.58 -4.77 9.76
CA VAL A 206 -2.77 -5.93 10.14
C VAL A 206 -1.54 -6.03 9.24
N ARG A 207 -1.70 -5.85 7.91
CA ARG A 207 -0.55 -5.84 6.97
C ARG A 207 0.44 -4.73 7.29
N ALA A 208 -0.05 -3.51 7.55
CA ALA A 208 0.80 -2.36 7.86
C ALA A 208 1.65 -2.62 9.11
N ILE A 209 1.01 -3.07 10.20
CA ILE A 209 1.65 -3.31 11.49
C ILE A 209 2.53 -4.56 11.47
N GLY A 210 2.16 -5.58 10.69
CA GLY A 210 2.89 -6.84 10.61
C GLY A 210 4.35 -6.64 10.22
N ARG A 211 4.66 -5.68 9.33
CA ARG A 211 6.04 -5.35 8.96
C ARG A 211 6.82 -4.79 10.14
N ASP A 212 6.32 -3.70 10.74
CA ASP A 212 6.95 -3.06 11.90
C ASP A 212 7.16 -4.05 13.06
N PHE A 213 6.18 -4.96 13.25
CA PHE A 213 6.20 -5.99 14.27
C PHE A 213 7.36 -6.97 14.06
N LEU A 214 7.56 -7.46 12.83
CA LEU A 214 8.64 -8.39 12.51
C LEU A 214 10.03 -7.76 12.64
N GLU A 215 10.17 -6.45 12.43
CA GLU A 215 11.43 -5.73 12.65
C GLU A 215 11.89 -5.72 14.12
N THR A 216 10.98 -5.95 15.07
CA THR A 216 11.34 -6.07 16.50
C THR A 216 11.89 -7.44 16.88
N ASN A 217 12.10 -8.33 15.90
CA ASN A 217 12.54 -9.71 16.10
C ASN A 217 11.72 -10.45 17.18
N PRO A 218 10.38 -10.48 17.03
CA PRO A 218 9.50 -11.06 18.02
C PRO A 218 9.77 -12.56 18.22
N SER A 219 9.52 -13.03 19.45
CA SER A 219 9.53 -14.46 19.74
C SER A 219 8.53 -15.21 18.87
N GLU A 220 8.82 -16.46 18.51
CA GLU A 220 7.95 -17.32 17.72
C GLU A 220 6.49 -17.35 18.24
N LYS A 221 6.30 -17.48 19.57
CA LYS A 221 4.96 -17.47 20.20
C LYS A 221 4.18 -16.19 19.88
N LYS A 222 4.84 -15.03 19.88
CA LYS A 222 4.22 -13.74 19.56
C LYS A 222 3.91 -13.64 18.06
N VAL A 223 4.75 -14.19 17.18
CA VAL A 223 4.49 -14.25 15.74
C VAL A 223 3.27 -15.09 15.43
N LEU A 224 3.18 -16.29 15.99
CA LEU A 224 2.01 -17.16 15.83
C LEU A 224 0.74 -16.48 16.34
N ALA A 225 0.79 -15.85 17.52
CA ALA A 225 -0.35 -15.12 18.06
C ALA A 225 -0.76 -13.91 17.20
N PHE A 226 0.20 -13.19 16.62
CA PHE A 226 -0.10 -12.06 15.72
C PHE A 226 -0.66 -12.55 14.38
N ALA A 227 -0.20 -13.69 13.88
CA ALA A 227 -0.67 -14.26 12.62
C ALA A 227 -2.19 -14.55 12.63
N GLU A 228 -2.79 -14.75 13.79
CA GLU A 228 -4.23 -14.96 13.94
C GLU A 228 -5.09 -13.74 13.60
N PHE A 229 -4.50 -12.54 13.51
CA PHE A 229 -5.23 -11.37 13.02
C PHE A 229 -5.45 -11.36 11.50
N PHE A 230 -4.66 -12.14 10.75
CA PHE A 230 -4.85 -12.26 9.30
C PHE A 230 -5.97 -13.23 9.00
N LYS A 231 -6.98 -12.79 8.25
CA LYS A 231 -8.09 -13.65 7.81
C LYS A 231 -7.78 -14.41 6.53
N SER A 232 -7.07 -13.77 5.60
CA SER A 232 -6.65 -14.39 4.35
C SER A 232 -5.50 -15.36 4.59
N LYS A 233 -5.64 -16.57 4.03
CA LYS A 233 -4.56 -17.56 3.99
C LYS A 233 -3.33 -16.99 3.28
N GLU A 234 -3.53 -16.21 2.22
CA GLU A 234 -2.43 -15.64 1.43
C GLU A 234 -1.67 -14.54 2.19
N ASP A 235 -2.39 -13.69 2.92
CA ASP A 235 -1.75 -12.70 3.79
C ASP A 235 -0.96 -13.38 4.93
N LYS A 236 -1.53 -14.46 5.53
CA LYS A 236 -0.79 -15.28 6.51
C LYS A 236 0.50 -15.84 5.91
N LYS A 237 0.45 -16.40 4.68
CA LYS A 237 1.64 -16.92 3.99
C LYS A 237 2.69 -15.83 3.83
N SER A 238 2.32 -14.68 3.25
CA SER A 238 3.22 -13.56 3.01
C SER A 238 3.90 -13.08 4.30
N PHE A 239 3.13 -12.99 5.39
CA PHE A 239 3.64 -12.63 6.71
C PHE A 239 4.68 -13.64 7.24
N PHE A 240 4.39 -14.94 7.18
CA PHE A 240 5.33 -15.97 7.64
C PHE A 240 6.58 -16.07 6.75
N LEU A 241 6.45 -15.94 5.43
CA LEU A 241 7.62 -15.91 4.54
C LEU A 241 8.53 -14.73 4.88
N SER A 242 7.95 -13.55 5.15
CA SER A 242 8.71 -12.37 5.63
C SER A 242 9.42 -12.65 6.95
N TYR A 243 8.75 -13.33 7.89
CA TYR A 243 9.37 -13.73 9.16
C TYR A 243 10.53 -14.71 8.96
N PHE A 244 10.38 -15.70 8.07
CA PHE A 244 11.42 -16.68 7.78
C PHE A 244 12.64 -16.04 7.09
N GLN A 245 12.42 -15.09 6.20
CA GLN A 245 13.49 -14.28 5.61
C GLN A 245 14.22 -13.44 6.66
N ASN A 246 13.52 -12.91 7.68
CA ASN A 246 14.18 -12.21 8.78
C ASN A 246 15.03 -13.17 9.62
N LEU A 247 14.53 -14.36 9.96
CA LEU A 247 15.33 -15.38 10.65
C LEU A 247 16.59 -15.77 9.85
N LEU A 248 16.48 -15.83 8.52
CA LEU A 248 17.60 -16.05 7.62
C LEU A 248 18.64 -14.92 7.72
N LYS A 249 18.20 -13.66 7.58
CA LYS A 249 19.07 -12.46 7.70
C LYS A 249 19.79 -12.40 9.05
N GLU A 250 19.08 -12.74 10.12
CA GLU A 250 19.64 -12.82 11.47
C GLU A 250 20.50 -14.07 11.73
N LYS A 251 20.76 -14.89 10.71
CA LYS A 251 21.54 -16.13 10.79
C LYS A 251 20.95 -17.19 11.75
N LYS A 252 19.67 -17.09 12.13
CA LYS A 252 18.94 -17.97 13.07
C LYS A 252 18.33 -19.21 12.40
N LEU A 253 19.12 -19.91 11.56
CA LEU A 253 18.65 -21.06 10.76
C LEU A 253 18.06 -22.19 11.60
N HIS A 254 18.63 -22.48 12.78
CA HIS A 254 18.13 -23.53 13.67
C HIS A 254 16.69 -23.27 14.12
N LYS A 255 16.30 -22.00 14.32
CA LYS A 255 14.92 -21.64 14.70
C LYS A 255 13.97 -21.90 13.54
N LEU A 256 14.35 -21.47 12.34
CA LEU A 256 13.56 -21.69 11.12
C LEU A 256 13.36 -23.20 10.89
N GLU A 257 14.44 -23.98 10.92
CA GLU A 257 14.37 -25.44 10.78
C GLU A 257 13.44 -26.09 11.80
N ASN A 258 13.53 -25.68 13.08
CA ASN A 258 12.65 -26.20 14.13
C ASN A 258 11.17 -25.87 13.90
N ILE A 259 10.86 -24.68 13.38
CA ILE A 259 9.49 -24.27 13.05
C ILE A 259 8.93 -25.17 11.93
N LEU A 260 9.73 -25.39 10.86
CA LEU A 260 9.32 -26.19 9.71
C LEU A 260 9.16 -27.67 10.05
N LYS A 261 10.10 -28.25 10.80
CA LYS A 261 10.02 -29.67 11.23
C LYS A 261 8.81 -29.96 12.10
N LYS A 262 8.49 -29.05 13.03
CA LYS A 262 7.32 -29.20 13.92
C LYS A 262 6.00 -28.92 13.21
N LYS A 263 6.00 -28.52 11.93
CA LYS A 263 4.82 -28.16 11.14
C LYS A 263 3.90 -27.17 11.89
N LYS A 264 4.47 -26.25 12.65
CA LYS A 264 3.73 -25.28 13.47
C LYS A 264 2.88 -24.32 12.65
N VAL A 265 3.20 -24.18 11.36
CA VAL A 265 2.46 -23.38 10.39
C VAL A 265 2.04 -24.31 9.26
N ASN A 266 0.74 -24.58 9.15
CA ASN A 266 0.17 -25.38 8.07
C ASN A 266 -0.69 -24.48 7.15
N LEU A 267 -0.08 -23.99 6.07
CA LEU A 267 -0.74 -23.14 5.07
C LEU A 267 -0.74 -23.79 3.67
N GLY A 268 -0.65 -25.12 3.61
CA GLY A 268 -0.59 -25.90 2.37
C GLY A 268 0.83 -26.21 1.89
N ASP A 269 0.91 -27.15 0.94
CA ASP A 269 2.17 -27.74 0.48
C ASP A 269 3.06 -26.72 -0.25
N ASP A 270 2.49 -25.85 -1.09
CA ASP A 270 3.24 -24.78 -1.80
C ASP A 270 3.97 -23.85 -0.82
N PHE A 271 3.27 -23.46 0.26
CA PHE A 271 3.87 -22.63 1.30
C PHE A 271 4.97 -23.39 2.06
N ALA A 272 4.75 -24.67 2.34
CA ALA A 272 5.77 -25.50 3.00
C ALA A 272 7.03 -25.60 2.13
N LEU A 273 6.87 -25.88 0.83
CA LEU A 273 7.98 -25.94 -0.13
C LEU A 273 8.76 -24.62 -0.18
N GLU A 274 8.07 -23.48 -0.30
CA GLU A 274 8.71 -22.17 -0.34
C GLU A 274 9.45 -21.84 0.97
N SER A 275 8.86 -22.20 2.10
CA SER A 275 9.49 -22.02 3.41
C SER A 275 10.77 -22.86 3.55
N TRP A 276 10.76 -24.09 3.03
CA TRP A 276 11.94 -24.93 2.98
C TRP A 276 13.01 -24.40 2.01
N ARG A 277 12.61 -23.81 0.87
CA ARG A 277 13.55 -23.12 -0.05
C ARG A 277 14.30 -22.00 0.65
N ILE A 278 13.62 -21.18 1.46
CA ILE A 278 14.27 -20.13 2.27
C ILE A 278 15.33 -20.72 3.21
N LEU A 279 15.01 -21.81 3.92
CA LEU A 279 15.99 -22.48 4.78
C LEU A 279 17.17 -23.02 3.97
N LEU A 280 16.89 -23.64 2.82
CA LEU A 280 17.89 -24.23 1.94
C LEU A 280 18.90 -23.18 1.48
N VAL A 281 18.43 -22.02 1.00
CA VAL A 281 19.28 -20.88 0.63
C VAL A 281 20.21 -20.50 1.78
N GLY A 282 19.69 -20.43 3.01
CA GLY A 282 20.50 -20.12 4.18
C GLY A 282 21.57 -21.15 4.54
N LEU A 283 21.25 -22.44 4.38
CA LEU A 283 22.22 -23.51 4.61
C LEU A 283 23.33 -23.47 3.55
N LEU A 284 22.96 -23.24 2.29
CA LEU A 284 23.89 -23.14 1.16
C LEU A 284 24.83 -21.92 1.29
N GLN A 285 24.29 -20.76 1.66
CA GLN A 285 25.11 -19.56 1.95
C GLN A 285 26.14 -19.78 3.06
N LYS A 286 25.88 -20.71 3.98
CA LYS A 286 26.82 -21.09 5.05
C LYS A 286 27.66 -22.33 4.71
N LYS A 287 27.67 -22.78 3.45
CA LYS A 287 28.35 -23.99 2.98
C LYS A 287 27.99 -25.26 3.76
N LYS A 288 26.77 -25.34 4.32
CA LYS A 288 26.27 -26.51 5.07
C LYS A 288 25.59 -27.53 4.16
N TYR A 289 26.31 -28.01 3.13
CA TYR A 289 25.75 -28.86 2.08
C TYR A 289 25.14 -30.16 2.61
N ASP A 290 25.82 -30.83 3.52
CA ASP A 290 25.33 -32.10 4.08
C ASP A 290 23.99 -31.92 4.83
N HIS A 291 23.82 -30.77 5.50
CA HIS A 291 22.58 -30.40 6.18
C HIS A 291 21.48 -30.00 5.18
N ALA A 292 21.84 -29.27 4.12
CA ALA A 292 20.93 -28.95 3.01
C ALA A 292 20.38 -30.23 2.36
N MET A 293 21.24 -31.19 2.02
CA MET A 293 20.85 -32.47 1.43
C MET A 293 19.94 -33.29 2.36
N LYS A 294 20.23 -33.32 3.67
CA LYS A 294 19.36 -33.98 4.67
C LYS A 294 17.97 -33.36 4.70
N ASN A 295 17.85 -32.03 4.59
CA ASN A 295 16.56 -31.36 4.56
C ASN A 295 15.78 -31.65 3.27
N ILE A 296 16.42 -31.73 2.09
CA ILE A 296 15.71 -32.12 0.85
C ILE A 296 15.08 -33.51 0.97
N ARG A 297 15.78 -34.48 1.57
CA ARG A 297 15.19 -35.81 1.82
C ARG A 297 14.02 -35.77 2.81
N LEU A 298 14.06 -34.87 3.80
CA LEU A 298 12.92 -34.67 4.70
C LEU A 298 11.71 -34.08 3.94
N ILE A 299 11.95 -33.15 3.02
CA ILE A 299 10.92 -32.55 2.16
C ILE A 299 10.27 -33.64 1.30
N GLU A 300 11.09 -34.42 0.58
CA GLU A 300 10.65 -35.52 -0.27
C GLU A 300 9.76 -36.52 0.48
N LYS A 301 10.11 -36.85 1.73
CA LYS A 301 9.29 -37.74 2.58
C LYS A 301 8.02 -37.09 3.12
N SER A 302 8.06 -35.78 3.38
CA SER A 302 7.03 -35.10 4.16
C SER A 302 5.94 -34.44 3.33
N LEU A 303 6.19 -34.18 2.04
CA LEU A 303 5.28 -33.47 1.15
C LEU A 303 4.89 -34.38 -0.03
N LYS A 304 3.95 -35.28 0.24
CA LYS A 304 3.48 -36.35 -0.68
C LYS A 304 2.94 -35.87 -2.03
N LYS A 305 2.55 -34.59 -2.14
CA LYS A 305 1.97 -34.00 -3.35
C LYS A 305 2.95 -33.15 -4.16
N ILE A 306 4.21 -33.08 -3.75
CA ILE A 306 5.21 -32.31 -4.50
C ILE A 306 5.61 -33.10 -5.75
N GLY A 307 5.60 -32.42 -6.89
CA GLY A 307 6.01 -33.00 -8.15
C GLY A 307 7.49 -33.34 -8.16
N GLU A 308 7.88 -34.35 -8.94
CA GLU A 308 9.29 -34.73 -9.08
C GLU A 308 10.16 -33.55 -9.53
N ASP A 309 9.63 -32.68 -10.38
CA ASP A 309 10.29 -31.47 -10.87
C ASP A 309 10.66 -30.47 -9.76
N ASP A 310 9.82 -30.34 -8.73
CA ASP A 310 10.10 -29.45 -7.60
C ASP A 310 11.25 -29.96 -6.74
N ILE A 311 11.30 -31.28 -6.50
CA ILE A 311 12.39 -31.92 -5.76
C ILE A 311 13.70 -31.83 -6.56
N ASP A 312 13.64 -32.09 -7.86
CA ASP A 312 14.81 -31.96 -8.73
C ASP A 312 15.29 -30.50 -8.84
N THR A 313 14.39 -29.52 -8.75
CA THR A 313 14.76 -28.10 -8.62
C THR A 313 15.54 -27.83 -7.33
N LEU A 314 15.12 -28.39 -6.19
CA LEU A 314 15.88 -28.25 -4.93
C LEU A 314 17.26 -28.89 -5.03
N TRP A 315 17.37 -30.08 -5.64
CA TRP A 315 18.68 -30.72 -5.86
C TRP A 315 19.57 -29.89 -6.78
N LYS A 316 19.01 -29.29 -7.84
CA LYS A 316 19.74 -28.36 -8.72
C LYS A 316 20.31 -27.18 -7.95
N MET A 317 19.54 -26.57 -7.04
CA MET A 317 20.03 -25.46 -6.22
C MET A 317 21.26 -25.85 -5.40
N VAL A 318 21.27 -27.05 -4.80
CA VAL A 318 22.44 -27.55 -4.05
C VAL A 318 23.60 -27.80 -5.01
N PHE A 319 23.36 -28.46 -6.15
CA PHE A 319 24.38 -28.72 -7.16
C PHE A 319 25.06 -27.43 -7.60
N ASP A 320 24.29 -26.44 -8.06
CA ASP A 320 24.81 -25.17 -8.57
C ASP A 320 25.60 -24.45 -7.46
N SER A 321 25.10 -24.44 -6.22
CA SER A 321 25.82 -23.85 -5.09
C SER A 321 27.16 -24.54 -4.81
N CYS A 322 27.23 -25.87 -4.86
CA CYS A 322 28.49 -26.61 -4.68
C CYS A 322 29.46 -26.37 -5.85
N TYR A 323 28.96 -26.45 -7.08
CA TYR A 323 29.76 -26.36 -8.31
C TYR A 323 30.53 -25.04 -8.43
N PHE A 324 29.91 -23.93 -8.05
CA PHE A 324 30.52 -22.60 -8.13
C PHE A 324 31.34 -22.21 -6.87
N SER A 325 31.43 -23.07 -5.84
CA SER A 325 32.06 -22.70 -4.56
C SER A 325 33.56 -23.01 -4.45
N GLY A 326 34.12 -23.84 -5.35
CA GLY A 326 35.54 -24.25 -5.34
C GLY A 326 35.74 -25.71 -5.72
N GLU A 327 36.99 -26.15 -5.88
CA GLU A 327 37.33 -27.54 -6.23
C GLU A 327 36.96 -28.54 -5.12
N GLU A 328 37.16 -28.17 -3.86
CA GLU A 328 36.79 -28.99 -2.70
C GLU A 328 35.27 -29.24 -2.65
N GLU A 329 34.47 -28.25 -3.06
CA GLU A 329 33.02 -28.34 -3.09
C GLU A 329 32.46 -29.14 -4.28
N ARG A 330 33.25 -29.41 -5.33
CA ARG A 330 32.82 -30.27 -6.46
C ARG A 330 32.54 -31.71 -6.03
N VAL A 331 33.18 -32.19 -4.96
CA VAL A 331 32.86 -33.49 -4.34
C VAL A 331 31.39 -33.53 -3.88
N TRP A 332 30.86 -32.42 -3.38
CA TRP A 332 29.44 -32.32 -3.02
C TRP A 332 28.53 -32.29 -4.25
N ALA A 333 28.92 -31.60 -5.32
CA ALA A 333 28.17 -31.61 -6.58
C ALA A 333 28.05 -33.04 -7.16
N GLN A 334 29.13 -33.83 -7.12
CA GLN A 334 29.10 -35.25 -7.50
C GLN A 334 28.15 -36.08 -6.61
N LYS A 335 28.15 -35.84 -5.29
CA LYS A 335 27.20 -36.50 -4.38
C LYS A 335 25.75 -36.16 -4.72
N VAL A 336 25.46 -34.90 -5.07
CA VAL A 336 24.09 -34.45 -5.42
C VAL A 336 23.54 -35.20 -6.64
N LEU A 337 24.37 -35.51 -7.64
CA LEU A 337 23.93 -36.24 -8.85
C LEU A 337 23.26 -37.59 -8.55
N LYS A 338 23.63 -38.25 -7.44
CA LYS A 338 23.03 -39.51 -7.01
C LYS A 338 21.55 -39.37 -6.61
N TYR A 339 21.11 -38.14 -6.31
CA TYR A 339 19.77 -37.85 -5.80
C TYR A 339 18.84 -37.20 -6.83
N VAL A 340 19.38 -36.63 -7.93
CA VAL A 340 18.58 -36.07 -9.04
C VAL A 340 17.91 -37.22 -9.78
N LYS A 341 16.58 -37.31 -9.76
CA LYS A 341 15.86 -38.46 -10.35
C LYS A 341 15.66 -38.31 -11.86
N ASN A 342 15.36 -37.10 -12.33
CA ASN A 342 15.18 -36.82 -13.75
C ASN A 342 16.47 -37.12 -14.55
N PRO A 343 16.47 -38.11 -15.46
CA PRO A 343 17.67 -38.50 -16.21
C PRO A 343 18.23 -37.38 -17.08
N ARG A 344 17.37 -36.58 -17.72
CA ARG A 344 17.79 -35.46 -18.59
C ARG A 344 18.51 -34.40 -17.77
N GLN A 345 17.95 -34.06 -16.61
CA GLN A 345 18.58 -33.09 -15.71
C GLN A 345 19.88 -33.63 -15.12
N ARG A 346 19.90 -34.90 -14.69
CA ARG A 346 21.12 -35.54 -14.19
C ARG A 346 22.24 -35.51 -15.24
N GLU A 347 21.93 -35.82 -16.49
CA GLU A 347 22.91 -35.81 -17.59
C GLU A 347 23.41 -34.40 -17.90
N MET A 348 22.51 -33.40 -17.92
CA MET A 348 22.90 -32.00 -18.06
C MET A 348 23.85 -31.54 -16.95
N LEU A 349 23.59 -31.94 -15.70
CA LEU A 349 24.45 -31.58 -14.55
C LEU A 349 25.78 -32.34 -14.58
N LYS A 350 25.81 -33.61 -15.01
CA LYS A 350 27.06 -34.37 -15.23
C LYS A 350 27.97 -33.68 -16.25
N LYS A 351 27.43 -33.23 -17.38
CA LYS A 351 28.18 -32.51 -18.42
C LYS A 351 28.83 -31.21 -17.92
N ARG A 352 28.32 -30.61 -16.84
CA ARG A 352 28.94 -29.44 -16.21
C ARG A 352 30.13 -29.80 -15.31
N LEU A 353 30.22 -31.04 -14.82
CA LEU A 353 31.33 -31.48 -13.95
C LEU A 353 32.55 -31.99 -14.73
N MET A 354 32.33 -32.42 -15.97
CA MET A 354 33.38 -32.72 -16.96
C MET A 354 33.94 -31.42 -17.50
#